data_AF-A0A931VGA9-F1
#
_entry.id   AF-A0A931VGA9-F1
#
_cell.length_a   1.000
_cell.length_b   1.000
_cell.length_c   1.000
_cell.angle_alpha   90.00
_cell.angle_beta   90.00
_cell.angle_gamma   90.00
#
_symmetry.space_group_name_H-M   'P 1'
#
loop_
_entity.id
_entity.type
_entity.pdbx_description
1 polymer ?
#
loop_
_entity_poly.entity_id
_entity_poly.type
_entity_poly.pdbx_seq_one_letter_code
_entity_poly.pdbx_strand_id
1 'polypeptide(L)'
;MNSLKGNCIIAQSGGPTAVINSSIAGAIHECLKHKEIKGIYGAINGILGVLNENIVDLKKEEPREIEKLRKTPSSALGSCRHKLKEEDLNKIVNVFSKYNIRYFFCAGGNDSMDTANKVSKLAQKEGYELRVMGIPKTVDNDLPVTDHCPGYGSVA
;
A
#
# COMPACT_ATOMS: atom_id res chain seq x y z
N MET A 1 14.70 16.54 -15.54
CA MET A 1 13.41 15.82 -15.47
C MET A 1 12.63 16.38 -14.29
N ASN A 2 11.37 16.75 -14.45
CA ASN A 2 10.55 17.20 -13.32
C ASN A 2 10.27 16.02 -12.39
N SER A 3 10.48 16.19 -11.09
CA SER A 3 10.09 15.19 -10.08
C SER A 3 8.56 15.10 -10.01
N LEU A 4 7.99 13.89 -10.07
CA LEU A 4 6.57 13.66 -9.80
C LEU A 4 6.23 14.16 -8.39
N LYS A 5 5.23 15.03 -8.25
CA LYS A 5 4.84 15.62 -6.95
C LYS A 5 3.41 15.24 -6.61
N GLY A 6 3.21 14.73 -5.40
CA GLY A 6 1.87 14.42 -4.91
C GLY A 6 1.92 13.64 -3.61
N ASN A 7 0.83 12.94 -3.31
CA ASN A 7 0.66 12.20 -2.08
C ASN A 7 0.95 10.72 -2.31
N CYS A 8 1.30 9.99 -1.25
CA CYS A 8 1.32 8.54 -1.28
C CYS A 8 0.15 7.95 -0.51
N ILE A 9 -0.27 6.75 -0.90
CA ILE A 9 -1.22 5.94 -0.13
C ILE A 9 -0.69 4.52 0.04
N ILE A 10 -0.88 3.96 1.23
CA ILE A 10 -0.44 2.63 1.61
C ILE A 10 -1.66 1.79 1.97
N ALA A 11 -1.76 0.59 1.41
CA ALA A 11 -2.83 -0.37 1.69
C ALA A 11 -2.24 -1.72 2.09
N GLN A 12 -2.78 -2.33 3.15
CA GLN A 12 -2.50 -3.70 3.55
C GLN A 12 -3.61 -4.63 3.06
N SER A 13 -3.24 -5.79 2.51
CA SER A 13 -4.16 -6.72 1.85
C SER A 13 -3.82 -8.18 2.15
N GLY A 14 -4.85 -9.03 2.13
CA GLY A 14 -4.74 -10.46 2.43
C GLY A 14 -4.57 -10.76 3.93
N GLY A 15 -4.09 -11.96 4.23
CA GLY A 15 -3.90 -12.41 5.62
C GLY A 15 -2.78 -11.62 6.34
N PRO A 16 -3.00 -11.21 7.61
CA PRO A 16 -1.99 -10.54 8.41
C PRO A 16 -0.73 -11.40 8.62
N THR A 17 0.39 -10.78 8.96
CA THR A 17 1.61 -11.48 9.42
C THR A 17 2.13 -10.83 10.69
N ALA A 18 3.11 -11.47 11.35
CA ALA A 18 3.79 -10.89 12.51
C ALA A 18 4.57 -9.61 12.19
N VAL A 19 4.90 -9.37 10.91
CA VAL A 19 5.88 -8.34 10.49
C VAL A 19 5.42 -7.41 9.38
N ILE A 20 4.19 -7.54 8.85
CA ILE A 20 3.70 -6.68 7.76
C ILE A 20 3.75 -5.19 8.13
N ASN A 21 3.48 -4.85 9.39
CA ASN A 21 3.56 -3.47 9.89
C ASN A 21 4.99 -2.91 9.86
N SER A 22 6.02 -3.75 9.99
CA SER A 22 7.42 -3.35 9.82
C SER A 22 7.72 -2.91 8.39
N SER A 23 7.16 -3.60 7.39
CA SER A 23 7.28 -3.21 5.99
C SER A 23 6.59 -1.87 5.72
N ILE A 24 5.40 -1.66 6.31
CA ILE A 24 4.68 -0.38 6.21
C ILE A 24 5.46 0.76 6.87
N ALA A 25 6.01 0.54 8.07
CA ALA A 25 6.85 1.53 8.74
C ALA A 25 8.06 1.92 7.88
N GLY A 26 8.73 0.95 7.24
CA GLY A 26 9.82 1.21 6.30
C GLY A 26 9.39 2.10 5.13
N ALA A 27 8.23 1.83 4.52
CA ALA A 27 7.69 2.65 3.44
C ALA A 27 7.37 4.09 3.90
N ILE A 28 6.76 4.25 5.09
CA ILE A 28 6.46 5.56 5.67
C ILE A 28 7.75 6.35 5.92
N HIS A 29 8.74 5.73 6.58
CA HIS A 29 10.02 6.37 6.87
C HIS A 29 10.74 6.81 5.60
N GLU A 30 10.71 6.00 4.55
CA GLU A 30 11.29 6.39 3.27
C GLU A 30 10.52 7.56 2.65
N CYS A 31 9.19 7.50 2.61
CA CYS A 31 8.36 8.58 2.08
C CYS A 31 8.60 9.93 2.78
N LEU A 32 8.85 9.92 4.10
CA LEU A 32 9.15 11.13 4.87
C LEU A 32 10.46 11.82 4.47
N LYS A 33 11.40 11.13 3.81
CA LYS A 33 12.66 11.70 3.34
C LYS A 33 12.53 12.49 2.03
N HIS A 34 11.43 12.29 1.28
CA HIS A 34 11.25 12.81 -0.07
C HIS A 34 10.30 14.02 -0.07
N LYS A 35 10.81 15.21 -0.44
CA LYS A 35 10.05 16.48 -0.40
C LYS A 35 8.93 16.55 -1.45
N GLU A 36 9.01 15.71 -2.48
CA GLU A 36 7.98 15.57 -3.51
C GLU A 36 6.74 14.82 -3.03
N ILE A 37 6.86 14.02 -1.96
CA ILE A 37 5.74 13.34 -1.29
C ILE A 37 5.15 14.29 -0.24
N LYS A 38 3.98 14.84 -0.53
CA LYS A 38 3.35 15.89 0.29
C LYS A 38 2.56 15.32 1.47
N GLY A 39 1.74 14.31 1.22
CA GLY A 39 0.93 13.58 2.20
C GLY A 39 1.24 12.08 2.16
N ILE A 40 1.04 11.42 3.31
CA ILE A 40 1.19 9.97 3.48
C ILE A 40 -0.12 9.44 4.04
N TYR A 41 -0.89 8.73 3.23
CA TYR A 41 -2.19 8.20 3.63
C TYR A 41 -2.15 6.68 3.85
N GLY A 42 -2.95 6.20 4.79
CA GLY A 42 -3.26 4.79 4.98
C GLY A 42 -4.69 4.48 4.54
N ALA A 43 -4.89 3.42 3.77
CA ALA A 43 -6.22 2.96 3.39
C ALA A 43 -6.76 1.96 4.43
N ILE A 44 -7.84 2.31 5.12
CA ILE A 44 -8.43 1.46 6.17
C ILE A 44 -9.11 0.25 5.54
N ASN A 45 -8.74 -0.95 5.98
CA ASN A 45 -9.16 -2.23 5.42
C ASN A 45 -8.76 -2.41 3.94
N GLY A 46 -7.55 -2.00 3.60
CA GLY A 46 -6.93 -2.26 2.30
C GLY A 46 -7.62 -1.50 1.17
N ILE A 47 -7.81 -2.15 0.02
CA ILE A 47 -8.37 -1.48 -1.17
C ILE A 47 -9.83 -1.04 -0.98
N LEU A 48 -10.58 -1.67 -0.07
CA LEU A 48 -11.91 -1.21 0.31
C LEU A 48 -11.87 0.18 0.97
N GLY A 49 -10.80 0.51 1.69
CA GLY A 49 -10.58 1.86 2.23
C GLY A 49 -10.48 2.90 1.13
N VAL A 50 -9.79 2.57 0.03
CA VAL A 50 -9.73 3.45 -1.14
C VAL A 50 -11.10 3.60 -1.79
N LEU A 51 -11.79 2.48 -2.04
CA LEU A 51 -13.11 2.47 -2.68
C LEU A 51 -14.17 3.23 -1.89
N ASN A 52 -14.08 3.22 -0.56
CA ASN A 52 -15.02 3.91 0.33
C ASN A 52 -14.51 5.27 0.82
N GLU A 53 -13.36 5.72 0.31
CA GLU A 53 -12.68 6.94 0.78
C GLU A 53 -12.43 6.97 2.30
N ASN A 54 -12.30 5.80 2.91
CA ASN A 54 -11.92 5.64 4.31
C ASN A 54 -10.40 5.59 4.42
N ILE A 55 -9.79 6.78 4.43
CA ILE A 55 -8.35 6.98 4.46
C ILE A 55 -7.93 7.80 5.68
N VAL A 56 -6.78 7.47 6.24
CA VAL A 56 -6.19 8.17 7.40
C VAL A 56 -4.91 8.88 6.98
N ASP A 57 -4.64 10.04 7.56
CA ASP A 57 -3.42 10.81 7.33
C ASP A 57 -2.33 10.39 8.31
N LEU A 58 -1.37 9.60 7.84
CA LEU A 58 -0.29 9.04 8.65
C LEU A 58 0.76 10.08 9.05
N LYS A 59 0.77 11.28 8.43
CA LYS A 59 1.65 12.36 8.88
C LYS A 59 1.15 13.04 10.16
N LYS A 60 -0.11 12.82 10.55
CA LYS A 60 -0.67 13.33 11.81
C LYS A 60 -0.37 12.42 13.00
N GLU A 61 0.11 11.21 12.74
CA GLU A 61 0.52 10.29 13.80
C GLU A 61 1.85 10.74 14.41
N GLU A 62 1.98 10.55 15.72
CA GLU A 62 3.23 10.80 16.41
C GLU A 62 4.32 9.84 15.89
N PRO A 63 5.57 10.30 15.66
CA PRO A 63 6.65 9.44 15.14
C PRO A 63 6.86 8.16 15.95
N ARG A 64 6.62 8.20 17.26
CA ARG A 64 6.70 7.03 18.15
C ARG A 64 5.64 5.97 17.84
N GLU A 65 4.46 6.36 17.36
CA GLU A 65 3.40 5.41 17.00
C GLU A 65 3.74 4.70 15.70
N ILE A 66 4.34 5.42 14.74
CA ILE A 66 4.92 4.81 13.53
C ILE A 66 6.02 3.80 13.90
N GLU A 67 6.90 4.13 14.86
CA GLU A 67 7.96 3.20 15.30
C GLU A 67 7.39 1.94 15.98
N LYS A 68 6.29 2.07 16.75
CA LYS A 68 5.63 0.91 17.37
C LYS A 68 5.13 -0.11 16.35
N LEU A 69 4.78 0.30 15.13
CA LEU A 69 4.36 -0.61 14.05
C LEU A 69 5.36 -1.74 13.83
N ARG A 70 6.66 -1.48 14.00
CA ARG A 70 7.73 -2.48 13.81
C ARG A 70 7.68 -3.64 14.81
N LYS A 71 6.95 -3.48 15.91
CA LYS A 71 6.78 -4.48 16.99
C LYS A 71 5.32 -4.91 17.17
N THR A 72 4.43 -4.42 16.33
CA THR A 72 2.99 -4.73 16.41
C THR A 72 2.64 -5.75 15.32
N PRO A 73 2.16 -6.96 15.69
CA PRO A 73 1.73 -7.95 14.71
C PRO A 73 0.42 -7.53 14.03
N SER A 74 -0.07 -8.36 13.12
CA SER A 74 -1.30 -8.12 12.36
C SER A 74 -1.19 -6.94 11.40
N SER A 75 -2.31 -6.50 10.80
CA SER A 75 -2.36 -5.35 9.89
C SER A 75 -2.90 -4.13 10.63
N ALA A 76 -2.05 -3.14 10.91
CA ALA A 76 -2.44 -1.94 11.66
C ALA A 76 -3.50 -1.09 10.95
N LEU A 77 -3.49 -1.07 9.61
CA LEU A 77 -4.51 -0.40 8.79
C LEU A 77 -5.74 -1.29 8.56
N GLY A 78 -5.79 -2.48 9.14
CA GLY A 78 -6.74 -3.52 8.73
C GLY A 78 -6.39 -4.11 7.35
N SER A 79 -7.20 -5.05 6.90
CA SER A 79 -7.00 -5.72 5.61
C SER A 79 -8.33 -6.17 5.03
N CYS A 80 -8.34 -6.58 3.76
CA CYS A 80 -9.49 -7.17 3.11
C CYS A 80 -9.08 -8.27 2.12
N ARG A 81 -10.08 -9.02 1.64
CA ARG A 81 -9.97 -9.98 0.52
C ARG A 81 -10.96 -9.62 -0.60
N HIS A 82 -11.06 -8.34 -0.91
CA HIS A 82 -11.96 -7.86 -1.96
C HIS A 82 -11.40 -8.21 -3.34
N LYS A 83 -12.18 -8.92 -4.14
CA LYS A 83 -11.81 -9.24 -5.52
C LYS A 83 -12.30 -8.11 -6.43
N LEU A 84 -11.34 -7.39 -7.03
CA LEU A 84 -11.64 -6.22 -7.86
C LEU A 84 -12.44 -6.56 -9.12
N LYS A 85 -13.47 -5.75 -9.38
CA LYS A 85 -14.19 -5.65 -10.66
C LYS A 85 -13.65 -4.47 -11.47
N GLU A 86 -14.00 -4.37 -12.75
CA GLU A 86 -13.55 -3.24 -13.59
C GLU A 86 -14.03 -1.88 -13.05
N GLU A 87 -15.28 -1.81 -12.58
CA GLU A 87 -15.86 -0.61 -11.97
C GLU A 87 -15.06 -0.13 -10.75
N ASP A 88 -14.49 -1.06 -9.97
CA ASP A 88 -13.65 -0.74 -8.82
C ASP A 88 -12.35 -0.04 -9.25
N LEU A 89 -11.74 -0.49 -10.35
CA LEU A 89 -10.48 0.09 -10.85
C LEU A 89 -10.65 1.56 -11.24
N ASN A 90 -11.71 1.87 -11.98
CA ASN A 90 -12.02 3.25 -12.35
C ASN A 90 -12.26 4.11 -11.10
N LYS A 91 -12.97 3.57 -10.11
CA LYS A 91 -13.20 4.26 -8.83
C LYS A 91 -11.90 4.52 -8.08
N ILE A 92 -10.99 3.54 -8.03
CA ILE A 92 -9.66 3.68 -7.40
C ILE A 92 -8.86 4.81 -8.04
N VAL A 93 -8.77 4.85 -9.38
CA VAL A 93 -8.01 5.91 -10.07
C VAL A 93 -8.66 7.28 -9.88
N ASN A 94 -10.00 7.35 -9.87
CA ASN A 94 -10.73 8.59 -9.56
C ASN A 94 -10.44 9.10 -8.15
N VAL A 95 -10.44 8.21 -7.15
CA VAL A 95 -10.06 8.54 -5.77
C VAL A 95 -8.61 9.00 -5.73
N PHE A 96 -7.70 8.30 -6.39
CA PHE A 96 -6.29 8.70 -6.45
C PHE A 96 -6.12 10.10 -7.05
N SER A 97 -6.82 10.40 -8.14
CA SER A 97 -6.83 11.73 -8.75
C SER A 97 -7.36 12.79 -7.78
N LYS A 98 -8.50 12.52 -7.11
CA LYS A 98 -9.13 13.41 -6.13
C LYS A 98 -8.19 13.78 -4.97
N TYR A 99 -7.45 12.81 -4.45
CA TYR A 99 -6.49 13.02 -3.35
C TYR A 99 -5.07 13.34 -3.83
N ASN A 100 -4.86 13.55 -5.13
CA ASN A 100 -3.55 13.73 -5.76
C ASN A 100 -2.54 12.64 -5.34
N ILE A 101 -2.98 11.39 -5.25
CA ILE A 101 -2.14 10.22 -4.99
C ILE A 101 -1.30 9.94 -6.24
N ARG A 102 0.01 10.06 -6.10
CA ARG A 102 1.01 9.79 -7.15
C ARG A 102 1.87 8.57 -6.87
N TYR A 103 1.75 8.02 -5.66
CA TYR A 103 2.50 6.85 -5.20
C TYR A 103 1.54 5.91 -4.48
N PHE A 104 1.40 4.68 -4.97
CA PHE A 104 0.56 3.66 -4.36
C PHE A 104 1.39 2.48 -3.91
N PHE A 105 1.40 2.21 -2.60
CA PHE A 105 2.04 1.06 -2.00
C PHE A 105 0.98 0.01 -1.63
N CYS A 106 1.05 -1.16 -2.25
CA CYS A 106 0.15 -2.28 -1.99
C CYS A 106 0.91 -3.42 -1.30
N ALA A 107 0.70 -3.60 0.01
CA ALA A 107 1.34 -4.64 0.80
C ALA A 107 0.48 -5.90 0.86
N GLY A 108 1.01 -7.02 0.36
CA GLY A 108 0.27 -8.28 0.32
C GLY A 108 0.94 -9.37 -0.52
N GLY A 109 0.18 -10.44 -0.76
CA GLY A 109 0.63 -11.60 -1.55
C GLY A 109 0.28 -11.48 -3.04
N ASN A 110 0.16 -12.62 -3.71
CA ASN A 110 -0.10 -12.73 -5.15
C ASN A 110 -1.28 -11.87 -5.64
N ASP A 111 -2.45 -11.96 -4.99
CA ASP A 111 -3.64 -11.16 -5.37
C ASP A 111 -3.43 -9.64 -5.24
N SER A 112 -2.54 -9.23 -4.32
CA SER A 112 -2.21 -7.82 -4.11
C SER A 112 -1.27 -7.31 -5.19
N MET A 113 -0.36 -8.15 -5.68
CA MET A 113 0.48 -7.84 -6.84
C MET A 113 -0.35 -7.73 -8.13
N ASP A 114 -1.36 -8.60 -8.30
CA ASP A 114 -2.32 -8.49 -9.41
C ASP A 114 -3.13 -7.18 -9.33
N THR A 115 -3.62 -6.83 -8.14
CA THR A 115 -4.28 -5.54 -7.89
C THR A 115 -3.39 -4.35 -8.26
N ALA A 116 -2.16 -4.33 -7.77
CA ALA A 116 -1.18 -3.30 -8.06
C ALA A 116 -0.93 -3.16 -9.57
N ASN A 117 -0.77 -4.29 -10.27
CA ASN A 117 -0.57 -4.32 -11.72
C ASN A 117 -1.78 -3.77 -12.49
N LYS A 118 -3.00 -4.16 -12.13
CA LYS A 118 -4.24 -3.68 -12.76
C LYS A 118 -4.42 -2.17 -12.58
N VAL A 119 -4.19 -1.66 -11.38
CA VAL A 119 -4.25 -0.21 -11.09
C VAL A 119 -3.18 0.54 -11.89
N SER A 120 -1.95 0.02 -11.94
CA SER A 120 -0.87 0.62 -12.74
C SER A 120 -1.22 0.70 -14.22
N LYS A 121 -1.75 -0.39 -14.80
CA LYS A 121 -2.14 -0.43 -16.22
C LYS A 121 -3.27 0.54 -16.54
N LEU A 122 -4.28 0.63 -15.67
CA LEU A 122 -5.38 1.57 -15.87
C LEU A 122 -4.89 3.03 -15.78
N ALA A 123 -4.10 3.37 -14.77
CA ALA A 123 -3.54 4.72 -14.64
C ALA A 123 -2.71 5.12 -15.88
N GLN A 124 -1.90 4.20 -16.43
CA GLN A 124 -1.17 4.43 -17.68
C GLN A 124 -2.12 4.64 -18.88
N LYS A 125 -3.16 3.81 -19.01
CA LYS A 125 -4.18 3.94 -20.07
C LYS A 125 -4.90 5.28 -20.01
N GLU A 126 -5.16 5.81 -18.81
CA GLU A 126 -5.83 7.09 -18.59
C GLU A 126 -4.86 8.30 -18.60
N GLY A 127 -3.57 8.08 -18.82
CA GLY A 127 -2.56 9.15 -18.78
C GLY A 127 -2.37 9.75 -17.38
N TYR A 128 -2.80 9.05 -16.34
CA TYR A 128 -2.63 9.46 -14.95
C TYR A 128 -1.26 9.02 -14.43
N GLU A 129 -0.34 9.97 -14.25
CA GLU A 129 0.99 9.67 -13.73
C GLU A 129 0.89 9.16 -12.28
N LEU A 130 1.15 7.85 -12.11
CA LEU A 130 1.08 7.10 -10.86
C LEU A 130 2.22 6.09 -10.80
N ARG A 131 2.94 6.09 -9.68
CA ARG A 131 3.94 5.08 -9.35
C ARG A 131 3.30 4.04 -8.44
N VAL A 132 3.27 2.79 -8.89
CA VAL A 132 2.72 1.67 -8.10
C VAL A 132 3.84 0.74 -7.64
N MET A 133 3.89 0.49 -6.34
CA MET A 133 4.87 -0.37 -5.67
C MET A 133 4.13 -1.52 -4.96
N GLY A 134 4.47 -2.75 -5.31
CA GLY A 134 4.11 -3.92 -4.50
C GLY A 134 5.06 -4.07 -3.33
N ILE A 135 4.54 -4.26 -2.11
CA ILE A 135 5.33 -4.63 -0.93
C ILE A 135 5.04 -6.12 -0.65
N PRO A 136 6.00 -7.03 -0.88
CA PRO A 136 5.76 -8.46 -0.79
C PRO A 136 5.44 -8.90 0.64
N LYS A 137 4.43 -9.75 0.78
CA LYS A 137 4.01 -10.35 2.06
C LYS A 137 3.33 -11.69 1.81
N THR A 138 3.84 -12.75 2.40
CA THR A 138 3.16 -14.06 2.46
C THR A 138 3.84 -14.92 3.53
N VAL A 139 3.05 -15.69 4.28
CA VAL A 139 3.58 -16.67 5.24
C VAL A 139 3.94 -17.99 4.55
N ASP A 140 3.44 -18.20 3.33
CA ASP A 140 3.59 -19.44 2.58
C ASP A 140 4.88 -19.47 1.73
N ASN A 141 5.64 -18.36 1.71
CA ASN A 141 6.82 -18.15 0.87
C ASN A 141 6.59 -18.43 -0.63
N ASP A 142 5.40 -18.09 -1.13
CA ASP A 142 4.91 -18.48 -2.46
C ASP A 142 4.96 -17.34 -3.51
N LEU A 143 5.57 -16.20 -3.20
CA LEU A 143 5.81 -15.17 -4.22
C LEU A 143 6.99 -15.58 -5.10
N PRO A 144 6.87 -15.43 -6.44
CA PRO A 144 7.98 -15.74 -7.33
C PRO A 144 9.12 -14.72 -7.20
N VAL A 145 10.29 -15.07 -7.76
CA VAL A 145 11.50 -14.23 -7.88
C VAL A 145 12.23 -13.96 -6.55
N THR A 146 11.50 -13.71 -5.46
CA THR A 146 12.10 -13.53 -4.14
C THR A 146 12.42 -14.89 -3.50
N ASP A 147 13.55 -14.95 -2.78
CA ASP A 147 13.99 -16.15 -2.06
C ASP A 147 13.18 -16.37 -0.76
N HIS A 148 12.91 -15.28 -0.03
CA HIS A 148 12.15 -15.30 1.22
C HIS A 148 11.15 -14.14 1.30
N CYS A 149 9.91 -14.47 1.63
CA CYS A 149 8.82 -13.53 1.77
C CYS A 149 8.72 -13.00 3.21
N PRO A 150 8.51 -11.68 3.40
CA PRO A 150 8.23 -11.12 4.73
C PRO A 150 7.02 -11.79 5.40
N GLY A 151 7.27 -12.38 6.57
CA GLY A 151 6.28 -13.14 7.36
C GLY A 151 6.58 -14.64 7.45
N TYR A 152 7.16 -15.24 6.41
CA TYR A 152 7.47 -16.67 6.38
C TYR A 152 8.41 -17.08 7.52
N GLY A 153 9.57 -16.43 7.64
CA GLY A 153 10.57 -16.79 8.66
C GLY A 153 10.12 -16.58 10.12
N SER A 154 9.02 -15.87 10.37
CA SER A 154 8.44 -15.75 11.72
C SER A 154 7.48 -16.89 12.08
N VAL A 155 7.01 -17.64 11.08
CA VAL A 155 6.09 -18.79 11.25
C VAL A 155 6.84 -20.13 11.14
N ALA A 156 7.98 -20.14 10.45
CA ALA A 156 8.82 -21.31 10.19
C ALA A 156 9.33 -22.02 11.46
#